data_AF-A0A2E7P8K8-F1
#
_entry.id   AF-A0A2E7P8K8-F1
#
_cell.length_a   1.000
_cell.length_b   1.000
_cell.length_c   1.000
_cell.angle_alpha   90.00
_cell.angle_beta   90.00
_cell.angle_gamma   90.00
#
_symmetry.space_group_name_H-M   'P 1'
#
loop_
_entity.id
_entity.type
_entity.pdbx_description
1 polymer ?
#
loop_
_entity_poly.entity_id
_entity_poly.type
_entity_poly.pdbx_seq_one_letter_code
_entity_poly.pdbx_strand_id
1 'polypeptide(L)'
;MKSAPSYGLRSRRHATNPGVRTIAPTYGKARIGTFTEKAGGHINVESEAERLVAHILSVDPRVRSFKPQPFTVDLIGERLLFTREEVSEARKMRGSRTGAAEYTPDFSTVQIDGLQQAYEVKLQGYEGNADYWKKIERAREIMEAYCFPLHTIVIPADERHPILVNAQLLKAAIPRARDFLRPDLIDRVERYCESGPVLQRTLCEELQIPTAWIPLLLAVGALQADVAHFRICSSLELSAAYGDLGHLFLIEGLQQ
;
A
#
# COMPACT_ATOMS: atom_id res chain seq x y z
N MET A 1 -54.07 11.34 -2.59
CA MET A 1 -53.29 10.11 -2.38
C MET A 1 -51.85 10.41 -2.76
N LYS A 2 -50.93 10.43 -1.79
CA LYS A 2 -49.51 10.77 -1.99
C LYS A 2 -48.74 9.49 -2.31
N SER A 3 -48.01 9.46 -3.42
CA SER A 3 -47.15 8.35 -3.82
C SER A 3 -45.93 8.26 -2.89
N ALA A 4 -45.63 7.06 -2.41
CA ALA A 4 -44.45 6.79 -1.61
C ALA A 4 -43.17 6.84 -2.46
N PRO A 5 -42.05 7.37 -1.94
CA PRO A 5 -40.79 7.35 -2.66
C PRO A 5 -40.24 5.92 -2.74
N SER A 6 -39.90 5.50 -3.97
CA SER A 6 -39.21 4.25 -4.27
C SER A 6 -37.80 4.28 -3.69
N TYR A 7 -37.57 3.55 -2.60
CA TYR A 7 -36.23 3.29 -2.08
C TYR A 7 -35.51 2.27 -2.97
N GLY A 8 -34.23 2.53 -3.21
CA GLY A 8 -33.36 1.83 -4.16
C GLY A 8 -33.49 0.31 -4.14
N LEU A 9 -33.76 -0.23 -5.33
CA LEU A 9 -33.64 -1.65 -5.65
C LEU A 9 -32.25 -2.15 -5.24
N ARG A 10 -32.20 -3.08 -4.27
CA ARG A 10 -31.01 -3.88 -3.97
C ARG A 10 -30.65 -4.65 -5.23
N SER A 11 -29.56 -4.27 -5.89
CA SER A 11 -28.99 -5.09 -6.95
C SER A 11 -28.61 -6.44 -6.37
N ARG A 12 -29.06 -7.48 -7.07
CA ARG A 12 -28.89 -8.91 -6.79
C ARG A 12 -27.42 -9.22 -6.44
N ARG A 13 -27.23 -9.95 -5.35
CA ARG A 13 -25.96 -10.56 -4.93
C ARG A 13 -25.47 -11.55 -6.00
N HIS A 14 -24.52 -11.13 -6.83
CA HIS A 14 -23.68 -12.02 -7.63
C HIS A 14 -22.26 -11.44 -7.70
N ALA A 15 -21.54 -11.47 -6.58
CA ALA A 15 -20.08 -11.42 -6.56
C ALA A 15 -19.62 -11.78 -5.15
N THR A 16 -18.70 -12.74 -5.08
CA THR A 16 -17.90 -13.07 -3.89
C THR A 16 -17.34 -11.77 -3.32
N ASN A 17 -17.72 -11.42 -2.09
CA ASN A 17 -17.42 -10.13 -1.48
C ASN A 17 -16.09 -10.23 -0.71
N PRO A 18 -14.97 -9.65 -1.19
CA PRO A 18 -13.65 -9.76 -0.55
C PRO A 18 -13.48 -8.81 0.65
N GLY A 19 -14.58 -8.35 1.28
CA GLY A 19 -14.53 -7.39 2.38
C GLY A 19 -14.29 -5.94 1.93
N VAL A 20 -14.50 -5.64 0.64
CA VAL A 20 -14.37 -4.29 0.09
C VAL A 20 -15.73 -3.59 0.14
N ARG A 21 -15.80 -2.46 0.84
CA ARG A 21 -17.01 -1.62 0.88
C ARG A 21 -16.85 -0.47 -0.11
N THR A 22 -17.59 -0.53 -1.21
CA THR A 22 -17.81 0.64 -2.06
C THR A 22 -18.65 1.65 -1.29
N ILE A 23 -18.19 2.89 -1.24
CA ILE A 23 -18.92 3.99 -0.59
C ILE A 23 -19.63 4.80 -1.67
N ALA A 24 -20.83 5.29 -1.36
CA ALA A 24 -21.61 6.14 -2.26
C ALA A 24 -20.74 7.32 -2.75
N PRO A 25 -20.74 7.61 -4.05
CA PRO A 25 -19.89 8.64 -4.63
C PRO A 25 -20.27 10.00 -4.04
N THR A 26 -19.31 10.66 -3.40
CA THR A 26 -19.39 12.11 -3.15
C THR A 26 -18.69 12.75 -4.34
N TYR A 27 -19.45 13.42 -5.21
CA TYR A 27 -18.95 14.06 -6.45
C TYR A 27 -18.52 13.12 -7.60
N GLY A 28 -19.17 11.96 -7.75
CA GLY A 28 -19.10 11.16 -8.99
C GLY A 28 -17.93 10.18 -9.13
N LYS A 29 -16.94 10.18 -8.22
CA LYS A 29 -15.91 9.12 -8.15
C LYS A 29 -16.27 8.09 -7.07
N ALA A 30 -16.26 6.81 -7.43
CA ALA A 30 -16.38 5.73 -6.46
C ALA A 30 -15.16 5.75 -5.52
N ARG A 31 -15.39 5.71 -4.21
CA ARG A 31 -14.33 5.57 -3.22
C ARG A 31 -14.27 4.14 -2.74
N ILE A 32 -13.04 3.63 -2.61
CA ILE A 32 -12.78 2.29 -2.14
C ILE A 32 -12.27 2.38 -0.71
N GLY A 33 -12.98 1.76 0.23
CA GLY A 33 -12.59 1.73 1.63
C GLY A 33 -11.64 0.58 1.96
N THR A 34 -10.62 0.83 2.79
CA THR A 34 -9.79 -0.22 3.39
C THR A 34 -9.41 0.11 4.84
N PHE A 35 -8.98 -0.89 5.60
CA PHE A 35 -8.56 -0.74 7.00
C PHE A 35 -7.07 -1.05 7.16
N THR A 36 -6.36 -0.17 7.86
CA THR A 36 -4.98 -0.37 8.28
C THR A 36 -4.64 0.49 9.49
N GLU A 37 -3.98 -0.09 10.49
CA GLU A 37 -3.58 0.60 11.71
C GLU A 37 -2.57 1.72 11.41
N LYS A 38 -1.67 1.51 10.45
CA LYS A 38 -0.65 2.50 10.06
C LYS A 38 -1.25 3.77 9.44
N ALA A 39 -2.49 3.72 8.96
CA ALA A 39 -3.21 4.91 8.49
C ALA A 39 -4.26 5.42 9.47
N GLY A 40 -4.21 4.98 10.74
CA GLY A 40 -5.16 5.39 11.77
C GLY A 40 -6.54 4.74 11.63
N GLY A 41 -6.65 3.60 10.94
CA GLY A 41 -7.87 2.80 10.83
C GLY A 41 -8.44 2.77 9.41
N HIS A 42 -9.72 3.16 9.27
CA HIS A 42 -10.39 3.15 7.97
C HIS A 42 -10.01 4.34 7.11
N ILE A 43 -9.51 4.07 5.91
CA ILE A 43 -9.18 5.07 4.90
C ILE A 43 -9.93 4.83 3.61
N ASN A 44 -10.04 5.88 2.80
CA ASN A 44 -10.62 5.85 1.47
C ASN A 44 -9.56 6.20 0.44
N VAL A 45 -9.54 5.47 -0.67
CA VAL A 45 -8.66 5.70 -1.82
C VAL A 45 -9.49 5.83 -3.10
N GLU A 46 -8.90 6.41 -4.15
CA GLU A 46 -9.59 6.68 -5.41
C GLU A 46 -9.52 5.53 -6.41
N SER A 47 -8.62 4.56 -6.21
CA SER A 47 -8.43 3.44 -7.13
C SER A 47 -8.05 2.13 -6.43
N GLU A 48 -8.23 1.00 -7.13
CA GLU A 48 -7.76 -0.32 -6.67
C GLU A 48 -6.24 -0.38 -6.59
N ALA A 49 -5.53 0.33 -7.49
CA ALA A 49 -4.08 0.47 -7.46
C ALA A 49 -3.63 1.14 -6.15
N GLU A 50 -4.24 2.26 -5.77
CA GLU A 50 -3.98 2.91 -4.48
C GLU A 50 -4.32 1.99 -3.29
N ARG A 51 -5.39 1.19 -3.39
CA ARG A 51 -5.71 0.21 -2.32
C ARG A 51 -4.59 -0.81 -2.14
N LEU A 52 -4.02 -1.30 -3.24
CA LEU A 52 -2.89 -2.24 -3.22
C LEU A 52 -1.64 -1.57 -2.63
N VAL A 53 -1.33 -0.32 -3.00
CA VAL A 53 -0.24 0.44 -2.38
C VAL A 53 -0.46 0.62 -0.89
N ALA A 54 -1.67 0.95 -0.45
CA ALA A 54 -1.99 1.02 0.97
C ALA A 54 -1.76 -0.32 1.70
N HIS A 55 -1.97 -1.47 1.03
CA HIS A 55 -1.67 -2.78 1.59
C HIS A 55 -0.17 -3.02 1.71
N ILE A 56 0.60 -2.65 0.69
CA ILE A 56 2.06 -2.73 0.68
C ILE A 56 2.66 -1.85 1.78
N LEU A 57 2.22 -0.59 1.91
CA LEU A 57 2.63 0.32 2.97
C LEU A 57 2.27 -0.20 4.38
N SER A 58 1.20 -0.99 4.48
CA SER A 58 0.83 -1.64 5.75
C SER A 58 1.81 -2.76 6.12
N VAL A 59 2.38 -3.43 5.12
CA VAL A 59 3.32 -4.55 5.27
C VAL A 59 4.76 -4.07 5.51
N ASP A 60 5.18 -3.00 4.84
CA ASP A 60 6.56 -2.50 4.93
C ASP A 60 6.90 -2.07 6.38
N PRO A 61 7.84 -2.74 7.06
CA PRO A 61 8.16 -2.48 8.47
C PRO A 61 8.82 -1.11 8.71
N ARG A 62 9.37 -0.48 7.68
CA ARG A 62 9.96 0.86 7.78
C ARG A 62 8.91 1.94 7.86
N VAL A 63 7.72 1.69 7.31
CA VAL A 63 6.59 2.63 7.39
C VAL A 63 6.02 2.59 8.81
N ARG A 64 6.12 3.72 9.52
CA ARG A 64 5.47 3.91 10.83
C ARG A 64 4.01 4.29 10.65
N SER A 65 3.73 5.24 9.77
CA SER A 65 2.37 5.68 9.44
C SER A 65 2.27 6.21 8.02
N PHE A 66 1.05 6.30 7.49
CA PHE A 66 0.81 6.90 6.18
C PHE A 66 -0.59 7.54 6.06
N LYS A 67 -0.76 8.44 5.09
CA LYS A 67 -2.01 9.15 4.84
C LYS A 67 -2.28 9.24 3.33
N PRO A 68 -3.48 8.88 2.85
CA PRO A 68 -3.86 9.13 1.46
C PRO A 68 -4.15 10.62 1.24
N GLN A 69 -3.82 11.14 0.05
CA GLN A 69 -4.07 12.52 -0.38
C GLN A 69 -3.70 13.54 0.73
N PRO A 70 -2.44 13.54 1.18
CA PRO A 70 -2.04 14.09 2.47
C PRO A 70 -2.09 15.62 2.54
N PHE A 71 -1.79 16.28 1.43
CA PHE A 71 -1.70 17.74 1.22
C PHE A 71 -1.71 18.06 -0.28
N THR A 72 -1.94 19.32 -0.64
CA THR A 72 -1.83 19.81 -2.02
C THR A 72 -0.56 20.65 -2.20
N VAL A 73 0.18 20.39 -3.26
CA VAL A 73 1.30 21.19 -3.73
C VAL A 73 0.77 22.35 -4.60
N ASP A 74 1.04 23.58 -4.17
CA ASP A 74 0.84 24.78 -4.97
C ASP A 74 2.01 24.94 -5.94
N LEU A 75 1.80 24.62 -7.21
CA LEU A 75 2.85 24.64 -8.23
C LEU A 75 3.27 26.07 -8.63
N ILE A 76 2.42 27.06 -8.34
CA ILE A 76 2.68 28.47 -8.65
C ILE A 76 3.27 29.18 -7.43
N GLY A 77 2.73 28.92 -6.25
CA GLY A 77 3.20 29.48 -4.98
C GLY A 77 4.34 28.71 -4.32
N GLU A 78 4.75 27.58 -4.91
CA GLU A 78 5.90 26.75 -4.49
C GLU A 78 5.85 26.34 -3.02
N ARG A 79 4.70 25.84 -2.58
CA ARG A 79 4.45 25.50 -1.18
C ARG A 79 3.49 24.34 -1.01
N LEU A 80 3.56 23.69 0.15
CA LEU A 80 2.63 22.65 0.56
C LEU A 80 1.44 23.25 1.32
N LEU A 81 0.23 22.81 0.99
CA LEU A 81 -1.04 23.23 1.57
C LEU A 81 -1.70 22.01 2.22
N PHE A 82 -1.78 21.98 3.54
CA PHE A 82 -2.26 20.84 4.32
C PHE A 82 -3.76 20.92 4.63
N THR A 83 -4.35 22.10 4.50
CA THR A 83 -5.75 22.38 4.83
C THR A 83 -6.55 22.87 3.61
N ARG A 84 -7.87 22.77 3.68
CA ARG A 84 -8.75 23.26 2.61
C ARG A 84 -8.78 24.78 2.55
N GLU A 85 -8.59 25.40 3.70
CA GLU A 85 -8.51 26.84 3.90
C GLU A 85 -7.29 27.40 3.17
N GLU A 86 -6.11 26.80 3.38
CA GLU A 86 -4.87 27.14 2.66
C GLU A 86 -5.02 26.98 1.14
N VAL A 87 -5.67 25.91 0.67
CA VAL A 87 -5.99 25.71 -0.75
C VAL A 87 -6.90 26.81 -1.29
N SER A 88 -7.95 27.18 -0.53
CA SER A 88 -8.87 28.26 -0.90
C SER A 88 -8.16 29.61 -0.99
N GLU A 89 -7.28 29.92 -0.03
CA GLU A 89 -6.48 31.14 -0.02
C GLU A 89 -5.49 31.19 -1.18
N ALA A 90 -4.80 30.08 -1.46
CA ALA A 90 -3.91 29.97 -2.63
C ALA A 90 -4.67 30.22 -3.93
N ARG A 91 -5.87 29.65 -4.10
CA ARG A 91 -6.74 29.89 -5.26
C ARG A 91 -7.12 31.36 -5.40
N LYS A 92 -7.51 32.02 -4.30
CA LYS A 92 -7.85 33.46 -4.30
C LYS A 92 -6.65 34.33 -4.68
N MET A 93 -5.47 34.06 -4.13
CA MET A 93 -4.26 34.83 -4.41
C MET A 93 -3.77 34.68 -5.86
N ARG A 94 -4.02 33.53 -6.50
CA ARG A 94 -3.64 33.30 -7.90
C ARG A 94 -4.51 34.05 -8.92
N GLY A 95 -5.70 34.50 -8.52
CA GLY A 95 -6.62 35.22 -9.41
C GLY A 95 -6.95 34.41 -10.67
N SER A 96 -6.74 35.00 -11.85
CA SER A 96 -7.06 34.43 -13.17
C SER A 96 -5.88 33.73 -13.87
N ARG A 97 -4.77 33.43 -13.16
CA ARG A 97 -3.62 32.72 -13.75
C ARG A 97 -4.06 31.34 -14.30
N THR A 98 -3.75 31.08 -15.56
CA THR A 98 -4.09 29.84 -16.27
C THR A 98 -2.97 28.80 -16.15
N GLY A 99 -3.32 27.50 -16.14
CA GLY A 99 -2.38 26.38 -16.08
C GLY A 99 -2.62 25.40 -14.93
N ALA A 100 -1.80 24.34 -14.86
CA ALA A 100 -1.82 23.39 -13.75
C ALA A 100 -1.29 24.06 -12.47
N ALA A 101 -2.19 24.46 -11.59
CA ALA A 101 -1.84 25.20 -10.37
C ALA A 101 -1.59 24.29 -9.14
N GLU A 102 -2.14 23.07 -9.16
CA GLU A 102 -2.23 22.21 -7.99
C GLU A 102 -1.90 20.77 -8.35
N TYR A 103 -1.12 20.11 -7.49
CA TYR A 103 -0.84 18.68 -7.52
C TYR A 103 -1.09 18.09 -6.14
N THR A 104 -1.55 16.86 -6.05
CA THR A 104 -1.73 16.16 -4.77
C THR A 104 -1.15 14.76 -4.95
N PRO A 105 -0.13 14.37 -4.17
CA PRO A 105 0.38 13.00 -4.21
C PRO A 105 -0.66 12.04 -3.64
N ASP A 106 -0.62 10.79 -4.08
CA ASP A 106 -1.58 9.78 -3.65
C ASP A 106 -1.39 9.40 -2.18
N PHE A 107 -0.14 9.32 -1.72
CA PHE A 107 0.19 9.04 -0.32
C PHE A 107 1.35 9.89 0.19
N SER A 108 1.38 10.11 1.50
CA SER A 108 2.62 10.36 2.24
C SER A 108 2.82 9.32 3.31
N THR A 109 4.06 8.98 3.61
CA THR A 109 4.44 8.13 4.74
C THR A 109 5.35 8.87 5.68
N VAL A 110 5.35 8.42 6.94
CA VAL A 110 6.40 8.70 7.90
C VAL A 110 7.09 7.39 8.22
N GLN A 111 8.40 7.34 8.03
CA GLN A 111 9.23 6.17 8.29
C GLN A 111 9.55 6.04 9.78
N ILE A 112 10.09 4.89 10.20
CA ILE A 112 10.47 4.61 11.58
C ILE A 112 11.56 5.55 12.11
N ASP A 113 12.45 6.02 11.23
CA ASP A 113 13.49 7.02 11.52
C ASP A 113 12.95 8.47 11.54
N GLY A 114 11.67 8.66 11.24
CA GLY A 114 11.00 9.96 11.19
C GLY A 114 11.07 10.67 9.84
N LEU A 115 11.79 10.12 8.85
CA LEU A 115 11.84 10.68 7.50
C LEU A 115 10.48 10.56 6.82
N GLN A 116 10.20 11.50 5.92
CA GLN A 116 8.94 11.54 5.17
C GLN A 116 9.18 11.16 3.72
N GLN A 117 8.18 10.54 3.12
CA GLN A 117 8.17 10.14 1.71
C GLN A 117 6.80 10.41 1.14
N ALA A 118 6.72 10.65 -0.17
CA ALA A 118 5.46 10.76 -0.88
C ALA A 118 5.43 9.83 -2.08
N TYR A 119 4.24 9.38 -2.46
CA TYR A 119 4.06 8.41 -3.53
C TYR A 119 2.96 8.86 -4.50
N GLU A 120 3.27 8.78 -5.78
CA GLU A 120 2.34 8.87 -6.90
C GLU A 120 2.14 7.46 -7.47
N VAL A 121 0.91 7.00 -7.60
CA VAL A 121 0.58 5.65 -8.04
C VAL A 121 0.15 5.65 -9.50
N LYS A 122 0.78 4.78 -10.30
CA LYS A 122 0.40 4.49 -11.69
C LYS A 122 0.17 3.01 -11.90
N LEU A 123 -0.61 2.71 -12.93
CA LEU A 123 -0.71 1.37 -13.49
C LEU A 123 0.38 1.20 -14.55
N GLN A 124 0.93 0.00 -14.67
CA GLN A 124 1.81 -0.36 -15.76
C GLN A 124 1.10 -0.13 -17.10
N GLY A 125 1.80 0.49 -18.05
CA GLY A 125 1.23 0.91 -19.34
C GLY A 125 0.56 2.29 -19.30
N TYR A 126 0.54 2.97 -18.15
CA TYR A 126 0.17 4.38 -18.10
C TYR A 126 1.31 5.24 -18.68
N GLU A 127 1.10 5.79 -19.86
CA GLU A 127 2.09 6.65 -20.53
C GLU A 127 2.03 8.09 -20.03
N GLY A 128 0.85 8.56 -19.60
CA GLY A 128 0.63 9.98 -19.33
C GLY A 128 0.83 10.86 -20.58
N ASN A 129 0.76 12.18 -20.41
CA ASN A 129 1.16 13.13 -21.44
C ASN A 129 2.33 14.00 -20.95
N ALA A 130 2.99 14.71 -21.85
CA ALA A 130 4.17 15.50 -21.50
C ALA A 130 3.87 16.58 -20.44
N ASP A 131 2.70 17.20 -20.48
CA ASP A 131 2.32 18.24 -19.52
C ASP A 131 2.06 17.66 -18.12
N TYR A 132 1.54 16.44 -18.04
CA TYR A 132 1.36 15.71 -16.80
C TYR A 132 2.71 15.37 -16.14
N TRP A 133 3.69 14.89 -16.91
CA TRP A 133 5.02 14.60 -16.37
C TRP A 133 5.76 15.87 -15.95
N LYS A 134 5.66 16.95 -16.73
CA LYS A 134 6.17 18.28 -16.32
C LYS A 134 5.57 18.73 -14.99
N LYS A 135 4.27 18.47 -14.78
CA LYS A 135 3.57 18.79 -13.53
C LYS A 135 4.13 17.98 -12.35
N ILE A 136 4.37 16.68 -12.54
CA ILE A 136 4.98 15.81 -11.51
C ILE A 136 6.40 16.26 -11.19
N GLU A 137 7.23 16.52 -12.20
CA GLU A 137 8.61 16.94 -11.96
C GLU A 137 8.67 18.28 -11.23
N ARG A 138 7.80 19.22 -11.58
CA ARG A 138 7.68 20.47 -10.81
C ARG A 138 7.24 20.24 -9.37
N ALA A 139 6.30 19.32 -9.14
CA ALA A 139 5.89 18.97 -7.79
C ALA A 139 7.03 18.31 -7.01
N ARG A 140 7.80 17.43 -7.63
CA ARG A 140 8.96 16.74 -7.05
C ARG A 140 9.97 17.74 -6.52
N GLU A 141 10.36 18.74 -7.32
CA GLU A 141 11.28 19.81 -6.90
C GLU A 141 10.79 20.57 -5.66
N ILE A 142 9.50 20.95 -5.65
CA ILE A 142 8.90 21.66 -4.52
C ILE A 142 8.88 20.75 -3.30
N MET A 143 8.40 19.52 -3.43
CA MET A 143 8.25 18.59 -2.31
C MET A 143 9.60 18.19 -1.69
N GLU A 144 10.65 18.03 -2.50
CA GLU A 144 12.02 17.80 -2.04
C GLU A 144 12.50 18.92 -1.10
N ALA A 145 12.22 20.18 -1.45
CA ALA A 145 12.57 21.33 -0.61
C ALA A 145 11.83 21.35 0.75
N TYR A 146 10.72 20.61 0.88
CA TYR A 146 9.97 20.41 2.12
C TYR A 146 10.27 19.05 2.79
N CYS A 147 11.33 18.35 2.38
CA CYS A 147 11.71 17.03 2.88
C CYS A 147 10.65 15.94 2.64
N PHE A 148 9.92 16.03 1.52
CA PHE A 148 9.01 15.01 0.99
C PHE A 148 9.48 14.52 -0.38
N PRO A 149 10.56 13.73 -0.47
CA PRO A 149 10.92 13.07 -1.72
C PRO A 149 9.71 12.32 -2.29
N LEU A 150 9.38 12.64 -3.54
CA LEU A 150 8.27 12.03 -4.28
C LEU A 150 8.80 10.82 -5.05
N HIS A 151 8.11 9.69 -4.97
CA HIS A 151 8.40 8.48 -5.72
C HIS A 151 7.22 8.09 -6.59
N THR A 152 7.47 7.61 -7.80
CA THR A 152 6.43 7.04 -8.65
C THR A 152 6.42 5.54 -8.48
N ILE A 153 5.26 5.00 -8.11
CA ILE A 153 5.01 3.57 -7.90
C ILE A 153 4.21 3.05 -9.08
N VAL A 154 4.72 2.02 -9.74
CA VAL A 154 4.05 1.40 -10.90
C VAL A 154 3.52 0.03 -10.53
N ILE A 155 2.20 -0.07 -10.46
CA ILE A 155 1.48 -1.31 -10.20
C ILE A 155 1.50 -2.19 -11.45
N PRO A 156 2.00 -3.44 -11.37
CA PRO A 156 1.99 -4.38 -12.48
C PRO A 156 0.58 -4.59 -13.02
N ALA A 157 0.45 -4.71 -14.35
CA ALA A 157 -0.83 -4.98 -15.00
C ALA A 157 -1.30 -6.42 -14.75
N ASP A 158 -0.36 -7.35 -14.48
CA ASP A 158 -0.68 -8.71 -14.10
C ASP A 158 -1.20 -8.76 -12.65
N GLU A 159 -2.51 -8.96 -12.47
CA GLU A 159 -3.14 -9.11 -11.15
C GLU A 159 -2.56 -10.27 -10.32
N ARG A 160 -1.89 -11.20 -11.01
CA ARG A 160 -1.24 -12.38 -10.48
C ARG A 160 0.22 -12.13 -10.08
N HIS A 161 0.70 -10.89 -10.20
CA HIS A 161 2.06 -10.51 -9.84
C HIS A 161 2.36 -10.82 -8.36
N PRO A 162 3.52 -11.41 -8.02
CA PRO A 162 3.84 -11.85 -6.66
C PRO A 162 3.68 -10.76 -5.60
N ILE A 163 4.21 -9.54 -5.82
CA ILE A 163 4.02 -8.40 -4.90
C ILE A 163 2.54 -8.18 -4.54
N LEU A 164 1.65 -8.19 -5.54
CA LEU A 164 0.24 -7.87 -5.33
C LEU A 164 -0.48 -8.96 -4.53
N VAL A 165 -0.22 -10.23 -4.87
CA VAL A 165 -0.82 -11.38 -4.19
C VAL A 165 -0.26 -11.55 -2.77
N ASN A 166 1.06 -11.47 -2.62
CA ASN A 166 1.74 -11.67 -1.35
C ASN A 166 1.43 -10.52 -0.37
N ALA A 167 1.35 -9.27 -0.82
CA ALA A 167 0.99 -8.14 0.05
C ALA A 167 -0.38 -8.33 0.71
N GLN A 168 -1.36 -8.91 0.00
CA GLN A 168 -2.68 -9.21 0.57
C GLN A 168 -2.60 -10.29 1.66
N LEU A 169 -1.83 -11.35 1.43
CA LEU A 169 -1.62 -12.42 2.40
C LEU A 169 -0.89 -11.90 3.64
N LEU A 170 0.19 -11.14 3.45
CA LEU A 170 1.02 -10.57 4.51
C LEU A 170 0.24 -9.54 5.33
N LYS A 171 -0.55 -8.67 4.69
CA LYS A 171 -1.42 -7.71 5.39
C LYS A 171 -2.40 -8.41 6.34
N ALA A 172 -2.94 -9.56 5.94
CA ALA A 172 -3.83 -10.34 6.79
C ALA A 172 -3.08 -11.10 7.90
N ALA A 173 -1.81 -11.45 7.66
CA ALA A 173 -0.97 -12.20 8.57
C ALA A 173 -0.41 -11.36 9.72
N ILE A 174 0.10 -10.16 9.44
CA ILE A 174 0.74 -9.27 10.44
C ILE A 174 -0.06 -9.09 11.73
N PRO A 175 -1.35 -8.68 11.71
CA PRO A 175 -2.09 -8.47 12.94
C PRO A 175 -2.36 -9.78 13.71
N ARG A 176 -2.27 -10.93 13.05
CA ARG A 176 -2.53 -12.25 13.64
C ARG A 176 -1.26 -12.93 14.14
N ALA A 177 -0.09 -12.53 13.67
CA ALA A 177 1.12 -13.29 13.89
C ALA A 177 1.44 -13.47 15.39
N ARG A 178 1.19 -12.44 16.20
CA ARG A 178 1.38 -12.48 17.66
C ARG A 178 0.39 -13.40 18.39
N ASP A 179 -0.81 -13.60 17.85
CA ASP A 179 -1.83 -14.44 18.47
C ASP A 179 -1.60 -15.94 18.20
N PHE A 180 -0.96 -16.26 17.07
CA PHE A 180 -0.81 -17.63 16.60
C PHE A 180 0.61 -18.20 16.76
N LEU A 181 1.65 -17.36 16.70
CA LEU A 181 3.04 -17.83 16.78
C LEU A 181 3.56 -17.75 18.21
N ARG A 182 4.07 -18.89 18.67
CA ARG A 182 4.76 -19.00 19.96
C ARG A 182 6.28 -18.96 19.75
N PRO A 183 7.06 -18.46 20.73
CA PRO A 183 8.52 -18.40 20.61
C PRO A 183 9.17 -19.76 20.32
N ASP A 184 8.70 -20.84 20.95
CA ASP A 184 9.24 -22.20 20.76
C ASP A 184 9.10 -22.71 19.32
N LEU A 185 8.03 -22.30 18.63
CA LEU A 185 7.81 -22.60 17.23
C LEU A 185 8.78 -21.82 16.34
N ILE A 186 9.00 -20.54 16.63
CA ILE A 186 9.95 -19.68 15.89
C ILE A 186 11.34 -20.29 16.00
N ASP A 187 11.80 -20.59 17.21
CA ASP A 187 13.11 -21.22 17.46
C ASP A 187 13.27 -22.57 16.74
N ARG A 188 12.17 -23.34 16.61
CA ARG A 188 12.18 -24.62 15.89
C ARG A 188 12.29 -24.42 14.39
N VAL A 189 11.60 -23.43 13.83
CA VAL A 189 11.63 -23.09 12.40
C VAL A 189 13.00 -22.54 12.00
N GLU A 190 13.56 -21.64 12.81
CA GLU A 190 14.87 -21.04 12.55
C GLU A 190 15.98 -22.11 12.59
N ARG A 191 15.98 -22.97 13.61
CA ARG A 191 16.93 -24.09 13.70
C ARG A 191 16.85 -25.06 12.53
N TYR A 192 15.63 -25.32 12.04
CA TYR A 192 15.45 -26.18 10.87
C TYR A 192 16.14 -25.60 9.62
N CYS A 193 16.08 -24.28 9.45
CA CYS A 193 16.68 -23.59 8.31
C CYS A 193 18.17 -23.25 8.48
N GLU A 194 18.81 -23.59 9.62
CA GLU A 194 20.25 -23.33 9.85
C GLU A 194 21.15 -24.03 8.82
N SER A 195 20.69 -25.18 8.31
CA SER A 195 21.42 -25.97 7.30
C SER A 195 21.38 -25.35 5.90
N GLY A 196 20.56 -24.33 5.67
CA GLY A 196 20.42 -23.64 4.40
C GLY A 196 18.96 -23.45 3.96
N PRO A 197 18.75 -22.90 2.75
CA PRO A 197 17.43 -22.68 2.21
C PRO A 197 16.65 -23.98 2.00
N VAL A 198 15.35 -23.94 2.25
CA VAL A 198 14.44 -25.09 2.15
C VAL A 198 13.16 -24.72 1.41
N LEU A 199 12.55 -25.68 0.73
CA LEU A 199 11.25 -25.48 0.10
C LEU A 199 10.14 -25.43 1.15
N GLN A 200 9.16 -24.54 0.95
CA GLN A 200 7.99 -24.40 1.81
C GLN A 200 7.32 -25.74 2.13
N ARG A 201 7.10 -26.58 1.11
CA ARG A 201 6.49 -27.90 1.31
C ARG A 201 7.29 -28.78 2.28
N THR A 202 8.61 -28.80 2.13
CA THR A 202 9.50 -29.67 2.90
C THR A 202 9.53 -29.20 4.36
N LEU A 203 9.66 -27.89 4.58
CA LEU A 203 9.58 -27.31 5.91
C LEU A 203 8.23 -27.61 6.59
N CYS A 204 7.11 -27.39 5.88
CA CYS A 204 5.78 -27.65 6.43
C CYS A 204 5.55 -29.14 6.76
N GLU A 205 5.99 -30.04 5.88
CA GLU A 205 5.85 -31.49 6.07
C GLU A 205 6.70 -31.99 7.25
N GLU A 206 7.98 -31.61 7.31
CA GLU A 206 8.90 -32.10 8.34
C GLU A 206 8.65 -31.47 9.71
N LEU A 207 8.25 -30.19 9.76
CA LEU A 207 7.88 -29.54 11.02
C LEU A 207 6.42 -29.81 11.43
N GLN A 208 5.63 -30.42 10.56
CA GLN A 208 4.19 -30.65 10.72
C GLN A 208 3.41 -29.35 11.00
N ILE A 209 3.77 -28.27 10.29
CA ILE A 209 3.09 -26.98 10.43
C ILE A 209 2.19 -26.69 9.22
N PRO A 210 1.02 -26.06 9.42
CA PRO A 210 0.15 -25.68 8.32
C PRO A 210 0.82 -24.70 7.36
N THR A 211 0.62 -24.86 6.05
CA THR A 211 1.11 -23.90 5.03
C THR A 211 0.57 -22.48 5.24
N ALA A 212 -0.60 -22.34 5.84
CA ALA A 212 -1.19 -21.06 6.21
C ALA A 212 -0.37 -20.27 7.26
N TRP A 213 0.59 -20.91 7.92
CA TRP A 213 1.48 -20.24 8.88
C TRP A 213 2.68 -19.56 8.22
N ILE A 214 2.97 -19.86 6.96
CA ILE A 214 4.13 -19.29 6.25
C ILE A 214 4.05 -17.77 6.16
N PRO A 215 2.90 -17.15 5.78
CA PRO A 215 2.76 -15.69 5.86
C PRO A 215 2.96 -15.11 7.26
N LEU A 216 2.59 -15.85 8.32
CA LEU A 216 2.79 -15.39 9.71
C LEU A 216 4.28 -15.40 10.06
N LEU A 217 5.00 -16.48 9.70
CA LEU A 217 6.43 -16.64 9.97
C LEU A 217 7.29 -15.63 9.19
N LEU A 218 6.90 -15.31 7.94
CA LEU A 218 7.48 -14.21 7.17
C LEU A 218 7.21 -12.85 7.84
N ALA A 219 5.97 -12.61 8.26
CA ALA A 219 5.56 -11.34 8.88
C ALA A 219 6.29 -11.00 10.19
N VAL A 220 6.81 -12.00 10.92
CA VAL A 220 7.58 -11.79 12.16
C VAL A 220 9.09 -11.90 11.98
N GLY A 221 9.57 -12.18 10.76
CA GLY A 221 10.99 -12.34 10.48
C GLY A 221 11.58 -13.64 11.03
N ALA A 222 10.77 -14.68 11.26
CA ALA A 222 11.30 -16.02 11.51
C ALA A 222 11.84 -16.64 10.22
N LEU A 223 11.13 -16.37 9.12
CA LEU A 223 11.51 -16.76 7.77
C LEU A 223 11.69 -15.53 6.89
N GLN A 224 12.52 -15.68 5.87
CA GLN A 224 12.63 -14.77 4.73
C GLN A 224 12.52 -15.56 3.42
N ALA A 225 12.08 -14.86 2.38
CA ALA A 225 12.04 -15.33 1.01
C ALA A 225 11.95 -14.13 0.06
N ASP A 226 12.30 -14.32 -1.21
CA ASP A 226 12.06 -13.31 -2.24
C ASP A 226 10.57 -13.27 -2.63
N VAL A 227 9.78 -12.63 -1.77
CA VAL A 227 8.33 -12.45 -1.93
C VAL A 227 7.98 -11.34 -2.93
N ALA A 228 8.97 -10.63 -3.47
CA ALA A 228 8.76 -9.67 -4.55
C ALA A 228 8.68 -10.38 -5.91
N HIS A 229 9.46 -11.45 -6.11
CA HIS A 229 9.52 -12.18 -7.38
C HIS A 229 8.85 -13.56 -7.35
N PHE A 230 8.64 -14.14 -6.18
CA PHE A 230 8.02 -15.47 -6.04
C PHE A 230 6.77 -15.44 -5.17
N ARG A 231 5.74 -16.18 -5.58
CA ARG A 231 4.51 -16.31 -4.78
C ARG A 231 4.76 -17.18 -3.56
N ILE A 232 4.04 -16.89 -2.47
CA ILE A 232 3.99 -17.77 -1.31
C ILE A 232 3.21 -19.04 -1.67
N CYS A 233 3.94 -20.10 -2.01
CA CYS A 233 3.42 -21.41 -2.39
C CYS A 233 4.40 -22.54 -2.04
N SER A 234 4.02 -23.79 -2.32
CA SER A 234 4.80 -24.99 -1.95
C SER A 234 6.24 -25.03 -2.48
N SER A 235 6.52 -24.32 -3.58
CA SER A 235 7.85 -24.22 -4.19
C SER A 235 8.63 -22.98 -3.78
N LEU A 236 8.09 -22.13 -2.90
CA LEU A 236 8.82 -20.97 -2.38
C LEU A 236 10.01 -21.47 -1.57
N GLU A 237 11.20 -20.98 -1.88
CA GLU A 237 12.40 -21.21 -1.09
C GLU A 237 12.41 -20.26 0.11
N LEU A 238 12.69 -20.81 1.29
CA LEU A 238 12.64 -20.15 2.58
C LEU A 238 13.99 -20.28 3.26
N SER A 239 14.41 -19.23 3.96
CA SER A 239 15.58 -19.26 4.84
C SER A 239 15.23 -18.65 6.20
N ALA A 240 16.03 -18.94 7.24
CA ALA A 240 15.90 -18.24 8.51
C ALA A 240 16.18 -16.75 8.32
N ALA A 241 15.39 -15.90 8.99
CA ALA A 241 15.53 -14.46 8.96
C ALA A 241 16.03 -13.85 10.28
N TYR A 242 15.90 -14.56 11.41
CA TYR A 242 16.40 -14.12 12.72
C TYR A 242 15.94 -12.71 13.11
N GLY A 243 14.69 -12.39 12.80
CA GLY A 243 14.06 -11.09 13.03
C GLY A 243 14.25 -10.08 11.90
N ASP A 244 15.02 -10.38 10.85
CA ASP A 244 15.12 -9.50 9.69
C ASP A 244 13.80 -9.45 8.90
N LEU A 245 13.43 -8.24 8.48
CA LEU A 245 12.20 -7.97 7.73
C LEU A 245 12.50 -7.30 6.38
N GLY A 246 13.75 -7.34 5.90
CA GLY A 246 14.16 -6.73 4.64
C GLY A 246 13.38 -7.25 3.44
N HIS A 247 13.02 -8.53 3.47
CA HIS A 247 12.20 -9.15 2.43
C HIS A 247 10.77 -8.57 2.31
N LEU A 248 10.32 -7.78 3.29
CA LEU A 248 9.01 -7.12 3.29
C LEU A 248 9.04 -5.71 2.67
N PHE A 249 10.18 -5.25 2.14
CA PHE A 249 10.34 -3.93 1.51
C PHE A 249 9.74 -3.90 0.09
N LEU A 250 8.52 -4.40 -0.06
CA LEU A 250 7.87 -4.68 -1.35
C LEU A 250 7.67 -3.43 -2.21
N ILE A 251 7.64 -2.23 -1.62
CA ILE A 251 7.43 -0.99 -2.35
C ILE A 251 8.61 -0.67 -3.29
N GLU A 252 9.82 -1.10 -2.95
CA GLU A 252 11.03 -0.87 -3.76
C GLU A 252 10.94 -1.61 -5.10
N GLY A 253 10.37 -2.81 -5.11
CA GLY A 253 10.13 -3.59 -6.33
C GLY A 253 9.11 -2.95 -7.28
N LEU A 254 8.47 -1.84 -6.89
CA LEU A 254 7.50 -1.10 -7.69
C LEU A 254 7.94 0.34 -8.02
N GLN A 255 9.08 0.79 -7.52
CA GLN A 255 9.61 2.12 -7.82
C GLN A 255 10.21 2.16 -9.23
N GLN A 256 10.01 3.29 -9.92
CA GLN A 256 10.70 3.64 -11.17
C GLN A 256 11.83 4.64 -10.92
#